data_AF-A0A937FRZ9-F1
#
_entry.id   AF-A0A937FRZ9-F1
#
_cell.length_a   1.000
_cell.length_b   1.000
_cell.length_c   1.000
_cell.angle_alpha   90.00
_cell.angle_beta   90.00
_cell.angle_gamma   90.00
#
_symmetry.space_group_name_H-M   'P 1'
#
loop_
_entity.id
_entity.type
_entity.pdbx_description
1 polymer ?
#
loop_
_entity_poly.entity_id
_entity_poly.type
_entity_poly.pdbx_seq_one_letter_code
_entity_poly.pdbx_strand_id
1 'polypeptide(L)'
;MRPAITRLSQMKRPKLLMKAARFALDGYDRKRALPRILGKTPARHDHTIDELLLHEEQVESLRRSGGADYSPARHIELLTAIIAEARSLAAPDQVQL
;
A
#
# COMPACT_ATOMS: atom_id res chain seq x y z
N MET A 1 -12.97 15.48 -6.76
CA MET A 1 -13.00 14.09 -7.22
C MET A 1 -11.72 13.42 -6.69
N ARG A 2 -11.80 12.47 -5.74
CA ARG A 2 -10.61 11.88 -5.07
C ARG A 2 -10.03 10.75 -5.95
N PRO A 3 -8.93 10.96 -6.69
CA PRO A 3 -8.49 10.02 -7.73
C PRO A 3 -7.90 8.73 -7.16
N ALA A 4 -7.25 8.78 -5.98
CA ALA A 4 -6.58 7.63 -5.39
C ALA A 4 -7.54 6.52 -4.92
N ILE A 5 -8.65 6.89 -4.25
CA ILE A 5 -9.64 5.92 -3.76
C ILE A 5 -10.34 5.20 -4.92
N THR A 6 -10.59 5.91 -6.03
CA THR A 6 -11.18 5.33 -7.24
C THR A 6 -10.24 4.35 -7.95
N ARG A 7 -8.92 4.57 -7.93
CA ARG A 7 -7.95 3.60 -8.46
C ARG A 7 -7.95 2.31 -7.63
N LEU A 8 -8.06 2.42 -6.30
CA LEU A 8 -8.13 1.26 -5.41
C LEU A 8 -9.36 0.37 -5.66
N SER A 9 -10.51 0.95 -5.99
CA SER A 9 -11.74 0.18 -6.29
C SER A 9 -11.72 -0.50 -7.66
N GLN A 10 -10.86 -0.07 -8.59
CA GLN A 10 -10.68 -0.70 -9.90
C GLN A 10 -9.69 -1.87 -9.87
N MET A 11 -8.90 -2.01 -8.80
CA MET A 11 -7.97 -3.13 -8.64
C MET A 11 -8.74 -4.42 -8.35
N LYS A 12 -8.62 -5.41 -9.26
CA LYS A 12 -9.16 -6.76 -9.05
C LYS A 12 -8.29 -7.53 -8.04
N ARG A 13 -8.40 -7.20 -6.76
CA ARG A 13 -7.68 -7.90 -5.67
C ARG A 13 -8.57 -8.94 -5.00
N PRO A 14 -8.04 -10.14 -4.69
CA PRO A 14 -8.76 -11.11 -3.88
C PRO A 14 -9.28 -10.46 -2.59
N LYS A 15 -10.58 -10.58 -2.33
CA LYS A 15 -11.24 -9.94 -1.16
C LYS A 15 -10.54 -10.27 0.17
N LEU A 16 -9.93 -11.45 0.26
CA LEU A 16 -9.17 -11.91 1.42
C LEU A 16 -7.92 -11.05 1.70
N LEU A 17 -7.12 -10.73 0.68
CA LEU A 17 -5.90 -9.93 0.86
C LEU A 17 -6.23 -8.51 1.32
N MET A 18 -7.26 -7.91 0.71
CA MET A 18 -7.73 -6.59 1.12
C MET A 18 -8.31 -6.59 2.54
N LYS A 19 -8.98 -7.67 2.94
CA LYS A 19 -9.49 -7.82 4.31
C LYS A 19 -8.35 -7.93 5.32
N ALA A 20 -7.34 -8.74 5.02
CA ALA A 20 -6.14 -8.87 5.85
C ALA A 20 -5.37 -7.55 5.97
N ALA A 21 -5.17 -6.84 4.86
CA ALA A 21 -4.52 -5.53 4.86
C ALA A 21 -5.27 -4.50 5.70
N ARG A 22 -6.61 -4.50 5.66
CA ARG A 22 -7.43 -3.62 6.50
C ARG A 22 -7.27 -3.91 8.00
N PHE A 23 -7.12 -5.17 8.41
CA PHE A 23 -6.85 -5.51 9.81
C PHE A 23 -5.43 -5.13 10.23
N ALA A 24 -4.46 -5.18 9.32
CA ALA A 24 -3.08 -4.79 9.60
C ALA A 24 -2.89 -3.26 9.73
N LEU A 25 -3.89 -2.45 9.35
CA LEU A 25 -3.80 -0.99 9.41
C LEU A 25 -3.54 -0.46 10.82
N ASP A 26 -4.11 -1.08 11.85
CA ASP A 26 -3.96 -0.62 13.24
C ASP A 26 -2.51 -0.72 13.72
N GLY A 27 -1.71 -1.60 13.10
CA GLY A 27 -0.28 -1.77 13.37
C GLY A 27 0.65 -1.04 12.40
N TYR A 28 0.11 -0.30 11.44
CA TYR A 28 0.91 0.37 10.42
C TYR A 28 1.74 1.50 11.02
N ASP A 29 3.06 1.41 10.87
CA ASP A 29 3.99 2.48 11.19
C ASP A 29 4.83 2.80 9.94
N ARG A 30 4.59 3.98 9.39
CA ARG A 30 5.24 4.50 8.18
C ARG A 30 6.77 4.41 8.25
N LYS A 31 7.38 4.75 9.40
CA LYS A 31 8.83 4.78 9.57
C LYS A 31 9.44 3.39 9.58
N ARG A 32 8.67 2.35 9.93
CA ARG A 32 9.12 0.95 9.94
C ARG A 32 8.78 0.23 8.64
N ALA A 33 7.58 0.46 8.11
CA ALA A 33 7.07 -0.25 6.94
C ALA A 33 7.73 0.23 5.64
N LEU A 34 7.84 1.54 5.41
CA LEU A 34 8.35 2.05 4.14
C LEU A 34 9.80 1.64 3.84
N PRO A 35 10.76 1.66 4.80
CA PRO A 35 12.10 1.13 4.54
C PRO A 35 12.12 -0.35 4.19
N ARG A 36 11.21 -1.16 4.75
CA ARG A 36 11.13 -2.60 4.46
C ARG A 36 10.57 -2.87 3.07
N ILE A 37 9.64 -2.04 2.60
CA ILE A 37 8.96 -2.18 1.32
C ILE A 37 9.74 -1.53 0.17
N LEU A 38 10.19 -0.29 0.36
CA LEU A 38 10.78 0.57 -0.67
C LEU A 38 12.30 0.78 -0.48
N GLY A 39 12.90 0.28 0.61
CA GLY A 39 14.30 0.57 0.96
C GLY A 39 14.56 1.99 1.49
N LYS A 40 13.52 2.84 1.53
CA LYS A 40 13.57 4.23 1.97
C LYS A 40 12.23 4.68 2.54
N THR A 41 12.22 5.81 3.25
CA THR A 41 10.99 6.49 3.68
C THR A 41 10.89 7.81 2.92
N PRO A 42 10.15 7.90 1.79
CA PRO A 42 9.98 9.17 1.11
C PRO A 42 9.33 10.21 2.03
N ALA A 43 9.68 11.49 1.89
CA ALA A 43 9.10 12.53 2.75
C ALA A 43 7.62 12.81 2.41
N ARG A 44 7.28 12.81 1.12
CA ARG A 44 5.96 13.19 0.63
C ARG A 44 5.07 11.97 0.35
N HIS A 45 3.81 12.06 0.78
CA HIS A 45 2.82 10.99 0.66
C HIS A 45 2.40 10.71 -0.80
N ASP A 46 2.32 11.74 -1.64
CA ASP A 46 2.00 11.64 -3.07
C ASP A 46 3.00 10.75 -3.81
N HIS A 47 4.30 11.06 -3.70
CA HIS A 47 5.37 10.25 -4.29
C HIS A 47 5.43 8.84 -3.70
N THR A 48 5.14 8.69 -2.40
CA THR A 48 5.13 7.39 -1.74
C THR A 48 4.07 6.47 -2.36
N ILE A 49 2.86 6.97 -2.62
CA ILE A 49 1.78 6.17 -3.22
C ILE A 49 2.15 5.70 -4.63
N ASP A 50 2.70 6.58 -5.47
CA ASP A 50 3.03 6.20 -6.84
C ASP A 50 4.07 5.07 -6.87
N GLU A 51 5.10 5.13 -6.02
CA GLU A 51 6.09 4.04 -5.87
C GLU A 51 5.44 2.75 -5.35
N LEU A 52 4.56 2.83 -4.34
CA LEU A 52 3.88 1.66 -3.79
C LEU A 52 2.97 0.99 -4.81
N LEU A 53 2.25 1.76 -5.64
CA LEU A 53 1.38 1.21 -6.69
C LEU A 53 2.18 0.46 -7.76
N LEU A 54 3.33 0.99 -8.18
CA LEU A 54 4.22 0.29 -9.12
C LEU A 54 4.72 -1.03 -8.54
N HIS A 55 5.13 -1.04 -7.28
CA HIS A 55 5.59 -2.25 -6.62
C HIS A 55 4.45 -3.27 -6.46
N GLU A 56 3.23 -2.79 -6.27
CA GLU A 56 2.05 -3.64 -6.10
C GLU A 56 1.68 -4.36 -7.40
N GLU A 57 1.80 -3.70 -8.55
CA GLU A 57 1.61 -4.34 -9.86
C GLU A 57 2.61 -5.48 -10.11
N GLN A 58 3.86 -5.29 -9.68
CA GLN A 58 4.90 -6.33 -9.75
C GLN A 58 4.53 -7.54 -8.87
N VAL A 59 4.13 -7.29 -7.62
CA VAL A 59 3.74 -8.34 -6.67
C VAL A 59 2.46 -9.06 -7.10
N GLU A 60 1.48 -8.37 -7.67
CA GLU A 60 0.29 -8.98 -8.25
C GLU A 60 0.62 -9.87 -9.45
N SER A 61 1.61 -9.50 -10.26
CA SER A 61 2.09 -10.33 -11.37
C SER A 61 2.71 -11.63 -10.86
N LEU A 62 3.54 -11.56 -9.81
CA LEU A 62 4.11 -12.73 -9.13
C LEU A 62 3.03 -13.64 -8.51
N ARG A 63 2.00 -13.04 -7.89
CA ARG A 63 0.86 -13.78 -7.34
C ARG A 63 0.14 -14.59 -8.43
N ARG A 64 -0.02 -14.02 -9.63
CA ARG A 64 -0.71 -14.67 -10.76
C ARG A 64 0.11 -15.75 -11.42
N SER A 65 1.43 -15.56 -11.52
CA SER A 65 2.32 -16.59 -12.06
C SER A 65 2.57 -17.74 -11.10
N GLY A 66 2.27 -17.56 -9.80
CA GLY A 66 2.55 -18.56 -8.77
C GLY A 66 4.04 -18.74 -8.51
N GLY A 67 4.85 -17.72 -8.80
CA GLY A 67 6.30 -17.78 -8.63
C GLY A 67 6.73 -18.08 -7.19
N ALA A 68 7.83 -18.80 -7.03
CA ALA A 68 8.34 -19.21 -5.71
C ALA A 68 8.70 -18.02 -4.79
N ASP A 69 8.99 -16.85 -5.37
CA ASP A 69 9.33 -15.64 -4.62
C ASP A 69 8.10 -14.86 -4.12
N TYR A 70 6.88 -15.30 -4.48
CA TYR A 70 5.66 -14.64 -4.02
C TYR A 70 5.43 -14.87 -2.53
N SER A 71 5.37 -13.77 -1.77
CA SER A 71 4.99 -13.79 -0.36
C SER A 71 3.66 -13.06 -0.14
N PRO A 72 2.60 -13.78 0.26
CA PRO A 72 1.33 -13.15 0.64
C PRO A 72 1.49 -12.14 1.78
N ALA A 73 2.38 -12.40 2.74
CA ALA A 73 2.64 -11.51 3.86
C ALA A 73 3.20 -10.15 3.40
N ARG A 74 4.20 -10.16 2.50
CA ARG A 74 4.75 -8.92 1.90
C ARG A 74 3.70 -8.18 1.07
N HIS A 75 2.83 -8.91 0.37
CA HIS A 75 1.74 -8.30 -0.39
C HIS A 75 0.73 -7.62 0.56
N ILE A 76 0.38 -8.25 1.68
CA ILE A 76 -0.49 -7.63 2.70
C ILE A 76 0.15 -6.36 3.27
N GLU A 77 1.44 -6.40 3.60
CA GLU A 77 2.19 -5.24 4.11
C GLU A 77 2.16 -4.07 3.10
N LEU A 78 2.40 -4.37 1.81
CA LEU A 78 2.32 -3.41 0.71
C LEU A 78 0.92 -2.80 0.54
N LEU A 79 -0.13 -3.62 0.52
CA LEU A 79 -1.52 -3.14 0.44
C LEU A 79 -1.90 -2.29 1.66
N THR A 80 -1.41 -2.66 2.84
CA THR A 80 -1.63 -1.90 4.08
C THR A 80 -1.02 -0.51 3.96
N ALA A 81 0.23 -0.41 3.49
CA ALA A 81 0.91 0.85 3.25
C ALA A 81 0.13 1.72 2.24
N ILE A 82 -0.31 1.15 1.12
CA ILE A 82 -1.10 1.88 0.11
C ILE A 82 -2.37 2.46 0.71
N ILE A 83 -3.12 1.67 1.48
CA ILE A 83 -4.37 2.12 2.09
C ILE A 83 -4.09 3.23 3.12
N ALA A 84 -3.05 3.08 3.93
CA ALA A 84 -2.69 4.06 4.95
C ALA A 84 -2.27 5.39 4.31
N GLU A 85 -1.36 5.37 3.34
CA GLU A 85 -0.90 6.57 2.64
C GLU A 85 -2.06 7.24 1.87
N ALA A 86 -2.95 6.47 1.25
CA ALA A 86 -4.14 7.01 0.57
C ALA A 86 -5.11 7.69 1.54
N ARG A 87 -5.24 7.19 2.79
CA ARG A 87 -6.01 7.86 3.84
C ARG A 87 -5.33 9.15 4.29
N SER A 88 -4.01 9.16 4.43
CA SER A 88 -3.23 10.36 4.77
C SER A 88 -3.37 11.46 3.72
N LEU A 89 -3.39 11.13 2.43
CA LEU A 89 -3.67 12.11 1.37
C LEU A 89 -5.14 12.57 1.32
N ALA A 90 -6.08 11.72 1.73
CA ALA A 90 -7.50 12.05 1.72
C ALA A 90 -7.91 12.90 2.92
N ALA A 91 -7.20 12.80 4.05
CA ALA A 91 -7.34 13.69 5.18
C ALA A 91 -6.72 15.06 4.80
N PRO A 92 -7.47 16.17 4.84
CA PRO A 92 -6.87 17.48 4.71
C PRO A 92 -5.95 17.69 5.91
N ASP A 93 -4.65 17.64 5.66
CA ASP A 93 -3.53 18.12 6.47
C ASP A 93 -3.94 18.64 7.86
N GLN A 94 -4.06 17.74 8.83
CA GLN A 94 -4.12 18.14 10.24
C GLN A 94 -2.70 18.21 10.76
N VAL A 95 -2.18 19.44 10.69
CA VAL A 95 -1.27 20.04 11.67
C VAL A 95 0.10 19.37 11.78
N GLN A 96 1.03 19.91 10.99
CA GLN A 96 2.43 19.96 11.42
C GLN A 96 2.64 21.32 12.12
N LEU A 97 2.54 21.31 13.46
CA LEU A 97 3.14 22.32 14.33
C LEU A 97 4.63 21.99 14.52
#